data_AF-X6KI43-F1
#
_entry.id   AF-X6KI43-F1
#
_cell.length_a   1.000
_cell.length_b   1.000
_cell.length_c   1.000
_cell.angle_alpha   90.00
_cell.angle_beta   90.00
_cell.angle_gamma   90.00
#
_symmetry.space_group_name_H-M   'P 1'
#
loop_
_entity.id
_entity.type
_entity.pdbx_description
1 polymer ?
#
loop_
_entity_poly.entity_id
_entity_poly.type
_entity_poly.pdbx_seq_one_letter_code
_entity_poly.pdbx_strand_id
1 'polypeptide(L)'
;MATRPISPQDHERIATAIRAAEAKTDGEIYCVVAHASDGYFFPAAFMATSGMLIASLAVAYGLETWWLSIRLPHFVIVQLSALASVLVLLWAQPGLRIHMVPRRQRYQAAHDNALRQFLARNVHRTTARTGVLVFVSIAERYAEVVADSGIDSKVGQHVWDGVVRDLLQHAGDDQLADGFVKAVGQVGAVLAEHFPVTSGDANELDDHLVEI
;
A
#
# COMPACT_ATOMS: atom_id res chain seq x y z
N MET A 1 -1.03 11.14 4.63
CA MET A 1 -1.78 9.99 5.15
C MET A 1 -1.20 9.73 6.52
N ALA A 2 -2.08 9.44 7.47
CA ALA A 2 -1.86 9.47 8.91
C ALA A 2 -0.44 9.02 9.34
N THR A 3 0.25 9.89 10.08
CA THR A 3 1.55 9.60 10.72
C THR A 3 1.39 9.21 12.18
N ARG A 4 0.14 9.18 12.68
CA ARG A 4 -0.14 8.87 14.08
C ARG A 4 -0.26 7.34 14.24
N PRO A 5 0.50 6.73 15.18
CA PRO A 5 0.34 5.32 15.49
C PRO A 5 -1.06 5.05 16.03
N ILE A 6 -1.65 3.93 15.62
CA ILE A 6 -2.99 3.53 16.02
C ILE A 6 -2.94 3.18 17.52
N SER A 7 -3.80 3.80 18.31
CA SER A 7 -3.78 3.60 19.76
C SER A 7 -4.32 2.21 20.12
N PRO A 8 -3.97 1.66 21.30
CA PRO A 8 -4.58 0.41 21.79
C PRO A 8 -6.11 0.48 21.85
N GLN A 9 -6.66 1.67 22.11
CA GLN A 9 -8.10 1.90 22.11
C GLN A 9 -8.68 1.81 20.69
N ASP A 10 -7.97 2.30 19.68
CA ASP A 10 -8.39 2.20 18.28
C ASP A 10 -8.31 0.76 17.77
N HIS A 11 -7.29 0.00 18.17
CA HIS A 11 -7.21 -1.45 17.93
C HIS A 11 -8.45 -2.17 18.45
N GLU A 12 -8.86 -1.90 19.70
CA GLU A 12 -10.05 -2.52 20.29
C GLU A 12 -11.36 -2.11 19.58
N ARG A 13 -11.44 -0.85 19.12
CA ARG A 13 -12.59 -0.37 18.32
C ARG A 13 -12.71 -1.11 17.00
N ILE A 14 -11.59 -1.32 16.30
CA ILE A 14 -11.56 -2.05 15.04
C ILE A 14 -11.87 -3.54 15.28
N ALA A 15 -11.25 -4.16 16.28
CA ALA A 15 -11.53 -5.54 16.68
C ALA A 15 -13.01 -5.76 17.01
N THR A 16 -13.63 -4.82 17.73
CA THR A 16 -15.07 -4.86 18.03
C THR A 16 -15.92 -4.73 16.77
N ALA A 17 -15.51 -3.88 15.82
CA ALA A 17 -16.21 -3.75 14.54
C ALA A 17 -16.10 -5.02 13.68
N ILE A 18 -14.94 -5.68 13.69
CA ILE A 18 -14.70 -6.97 13.00
C ILE A 18 -15.64 -8.04 13.58
N ARG A 19 -15.59 -8.25 14.90
CA ARG A 19 -16.50 -9.17 15.60
C ARG A 19 -17.98 -8.91 15.32
N ALA A 20 -18.38 -7.64 15.29
CA ALA A 20 -19.77 -7.27 15.04
C ALA A 20 -20.21 -7.50 13.59
N ALA A 21 -19.28 -7.46 12.64
CA ALA A 21 -19.50 -7.78 11.24
C ALA A 21 -19.59 -9.29 11.04
N GLU A 22 -18.60 -10.05 11.52
CA GLU A 22 -18.50 -11.51 11.40
C GLU A 22 -19.64 -12.23 12.12
N ALA A 23 -20.17 -11.68 13.22
CA ALA A 23 -21.36 -12.24 13.88
C ALA A 23 -22.62 -12.33 12.98
N LYS A 24 -22.61 -11.73 11.78
CA LYS A 24 -23.73 -11.70 10.83
C LYS A 24 -23.46 -12.49 9.54
N THR A 25 -22.27 -13.04 9.37
CA THR A 25 -21.84 -13.66 8.10
C THR A 25 -20.82 -14.77 8.35
N ASP A 26 -20.84 -15.81 7.52
CA ASP A 26 -19.77 -16.85 7.51
C ASP A 26 -18.49 -16.36 6.79
N GLY A 27 -18.36 -15.03 6.61
CA GLY A 27 -17.25 -14.39 5.94
C GLY A 27 -16.29 -13.77 6.94
N GLU A 28 -15.01 -13.98 6.71
CA GLU A 28 -13.93 -13.60 7.63
C GLU A 28 -13.25 -12.32 7.15
N ILE A 29 -13.05 -11.33 8.03
CA ILE A 29 -12.52 -10.01 7.67
C ILE A 29 -11.18 -9.77 8.35
N TYR A 30 -10.12 -9.74 7.55
CA TYR A 30 -8.78 -9.45 8.02
C TYR A 30 -8.36 -8.02 7.66
N CYS A 31 -7.85 -7.27 8.63
CA CYS A 31 -7.42 -5.88 8.41
C CYS A 31 -5.91 -5.73 8.56
N VAL A 32 -5.26 -5.08 7.60
CA VAL A 32 -3.82 -4.80 7.62
C VAL A 32 -3.54 -3.35 7.26
N VAL A 33 -2.66 -2.72 8.04
CA VAL A 33 -2.04 -1.45 7.70
C VAL A 33 -0.53 -1.63 7.55
N ALA A 34 0.02 -1.23 6.42
CA ALA A 34 1.44 -1.17 6.15
C ALA A 34 1.92 0.29 6.20
N HIS A 35 3.02 0.55 6.92
CA HIS A 35 3.65 1.87 6.88
C HIS A 35 4.26 2.15 5.50
N ALA A 36 4.90 1.15 4.90
CA ALA A 36 5.38 1.15 3.52
C ALA A 36 5.40 -0.28 2.99
N SER A 37 5.19 -0.44 1.67
CA SER A 37 5.13 -1.77 1.05
C SER A 37 6.46 -2.26 0.47
N ASP A 38 7.44 -1.37 0.30
CA ASP A 38 8.80 -1.71 -0.14
C ASP A 38 9.81 -0.63 0.30
N GLY A 39 11.12 -0.93 0.24
CA GLY A 39 12.21 -0.02 0.60
C GLY A 39 12.56 1.03 -0.47
N TYR A 40 12.00 0.90 -1.68
CA TYR A 40 12.08 1.81 -2.84
C TYR A 40 13.48 2.26 -3.29
N PHE A 41 14.57 1.74 -2.71
CA PHE A 41 15.91 2.21 -3.02
C PHE A 41 16.29 1.98 -4.48
N PHE A 42 16.12 0.76 -4.99
CA PHE A 42 16.50 0.43 -6.37
C PHE A 42 15.65 1.16 -7.41
N PRO A 43 14.30 1.19 -7.32
CA PRO A 43 13.49 1.98 -8.26
C PRO A 43 13.83 3.47 -8.21
N ALA A 44 14.04 4.04 -7.01
CA ALA A 44 14.40 5.45 -6.87
C ALA A 44 15.80 5.75 -7.47
N ALA A 45 16.79 4.91 -7.20
CA ALA A 45 18.14 5.05 -7.73
C ALA A 45 18.16 4.95 -9.26
N PHE A 46 17.38 4.02 -9.84
CA PHE A 46 17.23 3.91 -11.28
C PHE A 46 16.64 5.19 -11.88
N MET A 47 15.50 5.66 -11.36
CA MET A 47 14.85 6.88 -11.83
C MET A 47 15.74 8.12 -11.71
N ALA A 48 16.42 8.27 -10.58
CA ALA A 48 17.34 9.38 -10.33
C ALA A 48 18.55 9.35 -11.26
N THR A 49 19.13 8.18 -11.48
CA THR A 49 20.28 8.00 -12.37
C THR A 49 19.89 8.27 -13.81
N SER A 50 18.78 7.73 -14.29
CA SER A 50 18.28 8.01 -15.64
C SER A 50 18.01 9.50 -15.85
N GLY A 51 17.36 10.16 -14.89
CA GLY A 51 17.12 11.61 -14.94
C GLY A 51 18.42 12.42 -14.96
N MET A 52 19.39 12.05 -14.11
CA MET A 52 20.71 12.67 -14.06
C MET A 52 21.47 12.52 -15.40
N LEU A 53 21.42 11.34 -16.03
CA LEU A 53 22.08 11.10 -17.31
C LEU A 53 21.45 11.92 -18.44
N ILE A 54 20.11 12.02 -18.48
CA ILE A 54 19.40 12.86 -19.44
C ILE A 54 19.76 14.35 -19.23
N ALA A 55 19.79 14.81 -17.99
CA ALA A 55 20.19 16.18 -17.66
C ALA A 55 21.66 16.45 -18.04
N SER A 56 22.55 15.49 -17.77
CA SER A 56 23.97 15.56 -18.16
C SER A 56 24.12 15.71 -19.69
N LEU A 57 23.34 14.95 -20.47
CA LEU A 57 23.34 15.05 -21.92
C LEU A 57 22.87 16.43 -22.41
N ALA A 58 21.80 16.96 -21.80
CA ALA A 58 21.31 18.30 -22.13
C ALA A 58 22.34 19.40 -21.80
N VAL A 59 23.04 19.27 -20.66
CA VAL A 59 24.13 20.19 -20.27
C VAL A 59 25.28 20.09 -21.25
N ALA A 60 25.68 18.89 -21.68
CA ALA A 60 26.75 18.71 -22.66
C ALA A 60 26.43 19.43 -23.99
N TYR A 61 25.21 19.26 -24.50
CA TYR A 61 24.76 19.96 -25.70
C TYR A 61 24.70 21.48 -25.51
N GLY A 62 24.23 21.95 -24.35
CA GLY A 62 24.22 23.37 -23.99
C GLY A 62 25.61 23.99 -23.99
N LEU A 63 26.59 23.32 -23.38
CA LEU A 63 27.99 23.76 -23.36
C LEU A 63 28.57 23.87 -24.77
N GLU A 64 28.28 22.89 -25.63
CA GLU A 64 28.70 22.91 -27.04
C GLU A 64 28.09 24.08 -27.80
N THR A 65 26.77 24.28 -27.70
CA THR A 65 26.08 25.39 -28.39
C THR A 65 26.54 26.78 -27.93
N TRP A 66 27.01 26.91 -26.69
CA TRP A 66 27.53 28.17 -26.14
C TRP A 66 29.04 28.31 -26.24
N TRP A 67 29.71 27.43 -26.99
CA TRP A 67 31.15 27.43 -27.22
C TRP A 67 31.99 27.31 -25.93
N LEU A 68 31.41 26.75 -24.86
CA LEU A 68 32.07 26.52 -23.58
C LEU A 68 32.79 25.16 -23.62
N SER A 69 34.12 25.18 -23.63
CA SER A 69 34.92 23.95 -23.67
C SER A 69 35.22 23.42 -22.26
N ILE A 70 34.69 22.25 -21.93
CA ILE A 70 35.09 21.48 -20.74
C ILE A 70 35.91 20.28 -21.21
N ARG A 71 37.05 20.03 -20.56
CA ARG A 71 37.84 18.81 -20.83
C ARG A 71 37.04 17.58 -20.43
N LEU A 72 36.98 16.59 -21.32
CA LEU A 72 36.20 15.36 -21.12
C LEU A 72 36.45 14.66 -19.77
N PRO A 73 37.70 14.56 -19.25
CA PRO A 73 37.91 13.98 -17.92
C PRO A 73 37.20 14.72 -16.79
N HIS A 74 37.15 16.06 -16.81
CA HIS A 74 36.46 16.84 -15.78
C HIS A 74 34.95 16.62 -15.85
N PHE A 75 34.38 16.56 -17.05
CA PHE A 75 32.97 16.27 -17.24
C PHE A 75 32.59 14.90 -16.64
N VAL A 76 33.40 13.86 -16.92
CA VAL A 76 33.19 12.52 -16.37
C VAL A 76 33.33 12.50 -14.85
N ILE A 77 34.33 13.19 -14.28
CA ILE A 77 34.50 13.29 -12.82
C ILE A 77 33.26 13.92 -12.17
N VAL A 78 32.78 15.05 -12.71
CA VAL A 78 31.57 15.72 -12.19
C VAL A 78 30.36 14.80 -12.27
N GLN A 79 30.19 14.07 -13.37
CA GLN A 79 29.11 13.11 -13.53
C GLN A 79 29.17 11.95 -12.51
N LEU A 80 30.36 11.40 -12.27
CA LEU A 80 30.55 10.33 -11.26
C LEU A 80 30.35 10.85 -9.84
N SER A 81 30.83 12.06 -9.53
CA SER A 81 30.58 12.70 -8.24
C SER A 81 29.10 12.97 -8.01
N ALA A 82 28.38 13.47 -9.03
CA ALA A 82 26.94 13.68 -8.97
C ALA A 82 26.18 12.37 -8.70
N LEU A 83 26.55 11.29 -9.40
CA LEU A 83 25.96 9.96 -9.17
C LEU A 83 26.19 9.49 -7.73
N ALA A 84 27.43 9.56 -7.25
CA ALA A 84 27.77 9.17 -5.88
C ALA A 84 26.97 9.98 -4.84
N SER A 85 26.86 11.30 -5.04
CA SER A 85 26.06 12.17 -4.17
C SER A 85 24.58 11.80 -4.17
N VAL A 86 23.99 11.50 -5.32
CA VAL A 86 22.58 11.06 -5.42
C VAL A 86 22.36 9.74 -4.68
N LEU A 87 23.26 8.77 -4.84
CA LEU A 87 23.14 7.47 -4.16
C LEU A 87 23.29 7.60 -2.64
N VAL A 88 24.24 8.43 -2.16
CA VAL A 88 24.40 8.74 -0.73
C VAL A 88 23.16 9.44 -0.18
N LEU A 89 22.58 10.39 -0.93
CA LEU A 89 21.35 11.08 -0.52
C LEU A 89 20.17 10.10 -0.37
N LEU A 90 19.97 9.22 -1.36
CA LEU A 90 18.92 8.20 -1.31
C LEU A 90 19.13 7.19 -0.18
N TRP A 91 20.38 6.85 0.12
CA TRP A 91 20.70 5.98 1.25
C TRP A 91 20.38 6.69 2.58
N ALA A 92 20.85 7.93 2.75
CA ALA A 92 20.70 8.70 3.99
C ALA A 92 19.27 9.17 4.28
N GLN A 93 18.43 9.36 3.25
CA GLN A 93 17.08 9.92 3.40
C GLN A 93 16.00 9.01 2.78
N PRO A 94 15.49 8.01 3.51
CA PRO A 94 14.49 7.07 3.01
C PRO A 94 13.19 7.74 2.52
N GLY A 95 12.76 8.84 3.15
CA GLY A 95 11.54 9.56 2.79
C GLY A 95 11.56 10.17 1.37
N LEU A 96 12.74 10.42 0.79
CA LEU A 96 12.84 10.93 -0.58
C LEU A 96 12.63 9.84 -1.64
N ARG A 97 12.89 8.57 -1.30
CA ARG A 97 12.89 7.45 -2.26
C ARG A 97 11.54 7.35 -2.96
N ILE A 98 10.45 7.37 -2.19
CA ILE A 98 9.09 7.21 -2.72
C ILE A 98 8.65 8.34 -3.66
N HIS A 99 9.23 9.54 -3.50
CA HIS A 99 8.92 10.69 -4.35
C HIS A 99 9.52 10.54 -5.75
N MET A 100 10.63 9.81 -5.90
CA MET A 100 11.28 9.55 -7.19
C MET A 100 10.64 8.39 -7.96
N VAL A 101 9.81 7.57 -7.31
CA VAL A 101 9.20 6.39 -7.93
C VAL A 101 7.85 6.74 -8.58
N PRO A 102 7.60 6.32 -9.84
CA PRO A 102 6.30 6.51 -10.49
C PRO A 102 5.14 5.89 -9.69
N ARG A 103 3.95 6.50 -9.74
CA ARG A 103 2.76 6.02 -9.01
C ARG A 103 2.40 4.57 -9.36
N ARG A 104 2.54 4.19 -10.64
CA ARG A 104 2.26 2.83 -11.10
C ARG A 104 3.09 1.77 -10.37
N GLN A 105 4.40 1.99 -10.21
CA GLN A 105 5.28 1.05 -9.52
C GLN A 105 4.98 0.99 -8.02
N ARG A 106 4.67 2.14 -7.41
CA ARG A 106 4.24 2.20 -6.00
C ARG A 106 2.97 1.39 -5.75
N TYR A 107 1.97 1.53 -6.62
CA TYR A 107 0.71 0.80 -6.50
C TYR A 107 0.88 -0.69 -6.76
N GLN A 108 1.75 -1.07 -7.71
CA GLN A 108 2.11 -2.47 -7.92
C GLN A 108 2.79 -3.07 -6.68
N ALA A 109 3.75 -2.37 -6.08
CA ALA A 109 4.41 -2.83 -4.86
C ALA A 109 3.42 -2.98 -3.68
N ALA A 110 2.47 -2.04 -3.55
CA ALA A 110 1.43 -2.10 -2.53
C ALA A 110 0.45 -3.26 -2.76
N HIS A 111 0.02 -3.49 -4.00
CA HIS A 111 -0.80 -4.64 -4.38
C HIS A 111 -0.08 -5.96 -4.13
N ASP A 112 1.18 -6.09 -4.52
CA ASP A 112 1.99 -7.28 -4.27
C ASP A 112 2.12 -7.55 -2.76
N ASN A 113 2.26 -6.51 -1.95
CA ASN A 113 2.29 -6.65 -0.49
C ASN A 113 0.93 -7.12 0.05
N ALA A 114 -0.18 -6.54 -0.39
CA ALA A 114 -1.52 -6.98 -0.03
C ALA A 114 -1.72 -8.47 -0.31
N LEU A 115 -1.35 -8.93 -1.51
CA LEU A 115 -1.41 -10.35 -1.89
C LEU A 115 -0.50 -11.23 -1.01
N ARG A 116 0.73 -10.77 -0.71
CA ARG A 116 1.62 -11.48 0.21
C ARG A 116 1.00 -11.64 1.59
N GLN A 117 0.36 -10.60 2.13
CA GLN A 117 -0.32 -10.68 3.43
C GLN A 117 -1.53 -11.61 3.39
N PHE A 118 -2.34 -11.53 2.33
CA PHE A 118 -3.48 -12.42 2.10
C PHE A 118 -3.08 -13.91 2.12
N LEU A 119 -1.96 -14.23 1.48
CA LEU A 119 -1.40 -15.58 1.46
C LEU A 119 -0.72 -15.95 2.79
N ALA A 120 0.11 -15.08 3.35
CA ALA A 120 0.87 -15.36 4.57
C ALA A 120 -0.02 -15.55 5.80
N ARG A 121 -1.18 -14.90 5.83
CA ARG A 121 -2.14 -14.96 6.93
C ARG A 121 -3.22 -16.02 6.73
N ASN A 122 -3.09 -16.86 5.69
CA ASN A 122 -4.03 -17.94 5.41
C ASN A 122 -5.50 -17.49 5.27
N VAL A 123 -5.74 -16.22 4.90
CA VAL A 123 -7.10 -15.67 4.66
C VAL A 123 -7.83 -16.47 3.56
N HIS A 124 -7.05 -17.05 2.65
CA HIS A 124 -7.48 -17.92 1.56
C HIS A 124 -7.77 -19.39 1.95
N ARG A 125 -7.52 -19.78 3.20
CA ARG A 125 -7.69 -21.16 3.69
C ARG A 125 -9.01 -21.40 4.39
N THR A 126 -9.93 -20.43 4.33
CA THR A 126 -11.23 -20.58 4.95
C THR A 126 -12.01 -21.73 4.32
N THR A 127 -12.76 -22.48 5.13
CA THR A 127 -13.48 -23.68 4.65
C THR A 127 -14.39 -23.37 3.45
N ALA A 128 -15.00 -22.18 3.44
CA ALA A 128 -15.88 -21.70 2.39
C ALA A 128 -15.21 -20.74 1.37
N ARG A 129 -13.91 -20.42 1.51
CA ARG A 129 -13.21 -19.40 0.72
C ARG A 129 -13.91 -18.04 0.76
N THR A 130 -14.25 -17.62 1.97
CA THR A 130 -15.01 -16.41 2.29
C THR A 130 -14.16 -15.37 3.03
N GLY A 131 -12.83 -15.42 2.87
CA GLY A 131 -11.92 -14.45 3.47
C GLY A 131 -11.82 -13.16 2.66
N VAL A 132 -11.84 -12.01 3.35
CA VAL A 132 -11.60 -10.67 2.81
C VAL A 132 -10.46 -10.00 3.56
N LEU A 133 -9.48 -9.48 2.84
CA LEU A 133 -8.43 -8.61 3.36
C LEU A 133 -8.75 -7.15 3.04
N VAL A 134 -8.83 -6.30 4.05
CA VAL A 134 -8.83 -4.84 3.93
C VAL A 134 -7.41 -4.34 4.19
N PHE A 135 -6.75 -3.84 3.14
CA PHE A 135 -5.35 -3.44 3.18
C PHE A 135 -5.19 -1.92 2.95
N VAL A 136 -4.32 -1.29 3.75
CA VAL A 136 -3.92 0.12 3.59
C VAL A 136 -2.40 0.23 3.61
N SER A 137 -1.83 0.96 2.65
CA SER A 137 -0.41 1.32 2.62
C SER A 137 -0.23 2.83 2.73
N ILE A 138 0.34 3.28 3.85
CA ILE A 138 0.40 4.69 4.25
C ILE A 138 1.33 5.49 3.32
N ALA A 139 2.55 5.01 3.08
CA ALA A 139 3.53 5.73 2.27
C ALA A 139 3.06 5.93 0.81
N GLU A 140 2.44 4.91 0.24
CA GLU A 140 1.96 4.86 -1.14
C GLU A 140 0.64 5.59 -1.32
N ARG A 141 -0.09 5.85 -0.23
CA ARG A 141 -1.47 6.34 -0.24
C ARG A 141 -2.36 5.43 -1.08
N TYR A 142 -2.29 4.16 -0.75
CA TYR A 142 -2.94 3.06 -1.46
C TYR A 142 -3.81 2.28 -0.48
N ALA A 143 -4.97 1.84 -0.93
CA ALA A 143 -5.81 0.92 -0.19
C ALA A 143 -6.48 -0.02 -1.19
N GLU A 144 -6.73 -1.24 -0.75
CA GLU A 144 -7.31 -2.28 -1.57
C GLU A 144 -8.08 -3.26 -0.69
N VAL A 145 -9.15 -3.81 -1.24
CA VAL A 145 -9.88 -4.94 -0.65
C VAL A 145 -9.62 -6.15 -1.52
N VAL A 146 -8.99 -7.18 -0.95
CA VAL A 146 -8.69 -8.44 -1.63
C VAL A 146 -9.64 -9.50 -1.10
N ALA A 147 -10.49 -10.04 -1.95
CA ALA A 147 -11.43 -11.09 -1.60
C ALA A 147 -10.99 -12.44 -2.17
N ASP A 148 -11.27 -13.53 -1.47
CA ASP A 148 -11.07 -14.87 -2.00
C ASP A 148 -12.07 -15.18 -3.15
N SER A 149 -11.74 -16.18 -3.94
CA SER A 149 -12.50 -16.73 -5.06
C SER A 149 -13.97 -17.01 -4.77
N GLY A 150 -14.33 -17.41 -3.54
CA GLY A 150 -15.72 -17.61 -3.16
C GLY A 150 -16.53 -16.33 -3.23
N ILE A 151 -15.97 -15.22 -2.75
CA ILE A 151 -16.61 -13.91 -2.74
C ILE A 151 -16.52 -13.22 -4.09
N ASP A 152 -15.35 -13.26 -4.73
CA ASP A 152 -15.12 -12.63 -6.05
C ASP A 152 -16.10 -13.16 -7.12
N SER A 153 -16.50 -14.44 -7.00
CA SER A 153 -17.50 -15.04 -7.90
C SER A 153 -18.93 -14.47 -7.75
N LYS A 154 -19.24 -13.85 -6.60
CA LYS A 154 -20.58 -13.33 -6.28
C LYS A 154 -20.65 -11.80 -6.22
N VAL A 155 -19.55 -11.15 -5.86
CA VAL A 155 -19.47 -9.71 -5.61
C VAL A 155 -18.50 -9.07 -6.60
N GLY A 156 -19.00 -8.18 -7.45
CA GLY A 156 -18.17 -7.49 -8.43
C GLY A 156 -17.27 -6.43 -7.79
N GLN A 157 -16.08 -6.21 -8.37
CA GLN A 157 -15.07 -5.27 -7.87
C GLN A 157 -15.60 -3.86 -7.56
N HIS A 158 -16.57 -3.37 -8.33
CA HIS A 158 -17.18 -2.05 -8.16
C HIS A 158 -17.82 -1.82 -6.77
N VAL A 159 -18.19 -2.90 -6.07
CA VAL A 159 -18.74 -2.83 -4.71
C VAL A 159 -17.66 -2.34 -3.72
N TRP A 160 -16.41 -2.72 -3.93
CA TRP A 160 -15.28 -2.36 -3.08
C TRP A 160 -14.76 -0.94 -3.32
N ASP A 161 -15.01 -0.36 -4.49
CA ASP A 161 -14.53 0.99 -4.85
C ASP A 161 -15.01 2.07 -3.86
N GLY A 162 -16.21 1.92 -3.31
CA GLY A 162 -16.75 2.81 -2.28
C GLY A 162 -15.98 2.68 -0.96
N VAL A 163 -15.74 1.43 -0.54
CA VAL A 163 -15.00 1.09 0.68
C VAL A 163 -13.58 1.65 0.62
N VAL A 164 -12.87 1.41 -0.49
CA VAL A 164 -11.51 1.88 -0.72
C VAL A 164 -11.44 3.41 -0.68
N ARG A 165 -12.39 4.09 -1.33
CA ARG A 165 -12.43 5.56 -1.38
C ARG A 165 -12.65 6.17 0.00
N ASP A 166 -13.60 5.63 0.76
CA ASP A 166 -13.90 6.09 2.12
C ASP A 166 -12.69 5.86 3.04
N LEU A 167 -12.04 4.70 2.93
CA LEU A 167 -10.86 4.36 3.71
C LEU A 167 -9.68 5.28 3.41
N LEU A 168 -9.43 5.57 2.12
CA LEU A 168 -8.41 6.52 1.69
C LEU A 168 -8.68 7.95 2.19
N GLN A 169 -9.94 8.37 2.22
CA GLN A 169 -10.33 9.67 2.73
C GLN A 169 -10.01 9.81 4.23
N HIS A 170 -10.49 8.87 5.06
CA HIS A 170 -10.24 8.89 6.51
C HIS A 170 -8.74 8.79 6.83
N ALA A 171 -8.00 8.00 6.07
CA ALA A 171 -6.56 7.91 6.21
C ALA A 171 -5.82 9.21 5.81
N GLY A 172 -6.41 9.99 4.89
CA GLY A 172 -5.98 11.34 4.55
C GLY A 172 -6.16 12.32 5.70
N ASP A 173 -7.24 12.18 6.46
CA ASP A 173 -7.68 13.07 7.54
C ASP A 173 -7.13 12.71 8.94
N ASP A 174 -6.14 11.81 9.02
CA ASP A 174 -5.56 11.29 10.29
C ASP A 174 -6.56 10.49 11.15
N GLN A 175 -7.62 9.96 10.53
CA GLN A 175 -8.71 9.20 11.17
C GLN A 175 -8.75 7.74 10.69
N LEU A 176 -7.57 7.12 10.56
CA LEU A 176 -7.45 5.79 9.95
C LEU A 176 -8.29 4.72 10.67
N ALA A 177 -8.39 4.79 11.99
CA ALA A 177 -9.22 3.86 12.77
C ALA A 177 -10.71 3.96 12.43
N ASP A 178 -11.24 5.19 12.28
CA ASP A 178 -12.62 5.41 11.87
C ASP A 178 -12.85 4.90 10.43
N GLY A 179 -11.85 5.07 9.57
CA GLY A 179 -11.82 4.49 8.23
C GLY A 179 -11.95 2.98 8.23
N PHE A 180 -11.15 2.28 9.05
CA PHE A 180 -11.24 0.82 9.17
C PHE A 180 -12.57 0.36 9.75
N VAL A 181 -13.07 0.99 10.82
CA VAL A 181 -14.38 0.64 11.40
C VAL A 181 -15.49 0.77 10.36
N LYS A 182 -15.48 1.86 9.57
CA LYS A 182 -16.46 2.06 8.50
C LYS A 182 -16.31 1.04 7.38
N ALA A 183 -15.07 0.77 6.95
CA ALA A 183 -14.78 -0.19 5.90
C ALA A 183 -15.22 -1.61 6.29
N VAL A 184 -14.89 -2.06 7.50
CA VAL A 184 -15.32 -3.34 8.06
C VAL A 184 -16.85 -3.42 8.10
N GLY A 185 -17.54 -2.35 8.53
CA GLY A 185 -19.00 -2.32 8.52
C GLY A 185 -19.61 -2.45 7.12
N GLN A 186 -19.03 -1.80 6.12
CA GLN A 186 -19.47 -1.90 4.72
C GLN A 186 -19.19 -3.30 4.14
N VAL A 187 -17.99 -3.85 4.38
CA VAL A 187 -17.61 -5.20 3.94
C VAL A 187 -18.53 -6.24 4.59
N GLY A 188 -18.73 -6.17 5.91
CA GLY A 188 -19.62 -7.08 6.63
C GLY A 188 -21.07 -7.04 6.15
N ALA A 189 -21.59 -5.88 5.75
CA ALA A 189 -22.92 -5.77 5.18
C ALA A 189 -23.05 -6.51 3.84
N VAL A 190 -22.04 -6.39 2.97
CA VAL A 190 -21.98 -7.11 1.69
C VAL A 190 -21.84 -8.61 1.91
N LEU A 191 -21.00 -9.02 2.85
CA LEU A 191 -20.80 -10.44 3.18
C LEU A 191 -22.08 -11.05 3.75
N ALA A 192 -22.79 -10.36 4.65
CA ALA A 192 -24.04 -10.84 5.22
C ALA A 192 -25.16 -11.06 4.18
N GLU A 193 -25.15 -10.32 3.07
CA GLU A 193 -26.11 -10.49 1.97
C GLU A 193 -25.86 -11.78 1.18
N HIS A 194 -24.59 -12.12 0.93
CA HIS A 194 -24.20 -13.24 0.06
C HIS A 194 -23.78 -14.52 0.79
N PHE A 195 -23.43 -14.40 2.06
CA PHE A 195 -22.92 -15.44 2.96
C PHE A 195 -23.49 -15.24 4.38
N PRO A 196 -24.82 -15.35 4.56
CA PRO A 196 -25.45 -15.18 5.87
C PRO A 196 -24.99 -16.25 6.86
N VAL A 197 -24.98 -15.91 8.15
CA VAL A 197 -24.49 -16.80 9.22
C VAL A 197 -25.20 -18.16 9.25
N THR A 198 -24.41 -19.24 9.27
CA THR A 198 -24.86 -20.62 9.42
C THR A 198 -24.66 -21.09 10.86
N SER A 199 -25.62 -21.86 11.40
CA SER A 199 -25.50 -22.41 12.75
C SER A 199 -24.34 -23.39 12.84
N GLY A 200 -23.32 -23.07 13.65
CA GLY A 200 -22.14 -23.91 13.86
C GLY A 200 -20.86 -23.41 13.18
N ASP A 201 -20.90 -22.22 12.59
CA ASP A 201 -19.70 -21.54 12.11
C ASP A 201 -18.74 -21.24 13.27
N ALA A 202 -17.44 -21.43 13.02
CA ALA A 202 -16.39 -21.25 14.00
C ALA A 202 -15.42 -20.21 13.46
N ASN A 203 -15.12 -19.18 14.25
CA ASN A 203 -14.19 -18.13 13.85
C ASN A 203 -12.84 -18.74 13.42
N GLU A 204 -12.48 -18.55 12.16
CA GLU A 204 -11.31 -19.14 11.52
C GLU A 204 -10.10 -18.18 11.49
N LEU A 205 -10.29 -16.86 11.71
CA LEU A 205 -9.22 -15.84 11.71
C LEU A 205 -9.15 -15.07 13.05
N ASP A 206 -8.08 -14.29 13.24
CA ASP A 206 -7.95 -13.44 14.44
C ASP A 206 -8.52 -12.04 14.20
N ASP A 207 -9.43 -11.59 15.09
CA ASP A 207 -10.17 -10.32 14.97
C ASP A 207 -9.35 -9.09 15.40
N HIS A 208 -8.23 -8.80 14.72
CA HIS A 208 -7.43 -7.62 15.02
C HIS A 208 -6.80 -6.97 13.78
N LEU A 209 -6.49 -5.68 13.93
CA LEU A 209 -5.70 -4.97 12.93
C LEU A 209 -4.23 -5.32 13.10
N VAL A 210 -3.56 -5.69 12.00
CA VAL A 210 -2.12 -5.90 11.98
C VAL A 210 -1.40 -4.72 11.35
N GLU A 211 -0.39 -4.20 12.05
CA GLU A 211 0.52 -3.16 11.56
C GLU A 211 1.85 -3.77 11.09
N ILE A 212 2.31 -3.42 9.88
CA ILE A 212 3.57 -3.92 9.27
C ILE A 212 4.43 -2.83 8.65
#